data_AF-A0A8S3UXK7-F1
#
_entry.id   AF-A0A8S3UXK7-F1
#
_cell.length_a   1.000
_cell.length_b   1.000
_cell.length_c   1.000
_cell.angle_alpha   90.00
_cell.angle_beta   90.00
_cell.angle_gamma   90.00
#
_symmetry.space_group_name_H-M   'P 1'
#
loop_
_entity.id
_entity.type
_entity.pdbx_description
1 polymer ?
#
loop_
_entity_poly.entity_id
_entity_poly.type
_entity_poly.pdbx_seq_one_letter_code
_entity_poly.pdbx_strand_id
1 'polypeptide(L)'
;MTNNRIRLHYLLDILSLQPLKSSSLKSGNTSSHIKTRSSINQRQSHLSGNPYEIPAKTNLRIMTINCRSIRDKRHEFETALYYLKPDIVYATESWLKGIKPGSNPTKDAISDIFPSNYNIYRNDRGTLGGGVFVLVEKLITSVDQPSLITDGEIEWMANIRRSKYSIQVGFVLLTLFLISLFVYKVSPGLRRSGRSYDDPAIYTFNDVAWNRNATVCKMEKIHQLKSKHYFQKGVIKSDYGKIQLYINDPKEDIVSRDIYDKNVWEPWGINTIYKYIRHDPSIGVIDMGANIGVIALQLASMGRKVIAIEPTPQNTQHLCASIIENGFSDHITVVHNALSNDHKDVPFAFPKKGEYALGFVEQGKQEKDDVVQEMSKLWGNFYNKNTILLKAAKLDDIMTLREFKAMPKVFLKIDVQGFEHKVFEGAEKLFQSGKVTGIYIEWYYHRDTSSGKYLLQKFQEWDFEPFYCNDVLKDVSSNLDTPCENLDVKKSGSWGPMLYFYLEENR
;
A
#
# COMPACT_ATOMS: atom_id res chain seq x y z
N MET A 1 18.41 -43.76 29.12
CA MET A 1 17.58 -43.57 27.90
C MET A 1 17.21 -42.10 27.81
N THR A 2 17.98 -41.33 27.05
CA THR A 2 17.75 -39.89 26.86
C THR A 2 16.49 -39.67 26.03
N ASN A 3 15.58 -38.85 26.53
CA ASN A 3 14.29 -38.55 25.92
C ASN A 3 14.48 -37.83 24.57
N ASN A 4 14.51 -38.60 23.47
CA ASN A 4 14.77 -38.16 22.10
C ASN A 4 13.52 -37.72 21.31
N ARG A 5 12.45 -37.28 21.98
CA ARG A 5 11.23 -36.81 21.30
C ARG A 5 11.33 -35.33 20.93
N ILE A 6 10.73 -34.95 19.80
CA ILE A 6 10.37 -33.55 19.53
C ILE A 6 9.49 -33.03 20.67
N ARG A 7 9.81 -31.86 21.23
CA ARG A 7 8.93 -31.18 22.20
C ARG A 7 8.11 -30.11 21.47
N LEU A 8 6.81 -30.37 21.36
CA LEU A 8 5.82 -29.35 21.03
C LEU A 8 5.66 -28.45 22.25
N HIS A 9 6.00 -27.16 22.12
CA HIS A 9 5.92 -26.23 23.24
C HIS A 9 4.53 -25.62 23.38
N TYR A 10 3.91 -25.17 22.27
CA TYR A 10 2.55 -24.62 22.24
C TYR A 10 1.90 -24.83 20.86
N LEU A 11 0.59 -25.13 20.86
CA LEU A 11 -0.30 -24.95 19.71
C LEU A 11 -1.25 -23.79 20.05
N LEU A 12 -1.14 -22.68 19.32
CA LEU A 12 -2.00 -21.51 19.52
C LEU A 12 -3.03 -21.44 18.39
N ASP A 13 -4.29 -21.74 18.70
CA ASP A 13 -5.43 -21.27 17.91
C ASP A 13 -5.78 -19.86 18.43
N ILE A 14 -5.39 -18.83 17.69
CA ILE A 14 -5.69 -17.45 18.08
C ILE A 14 -7.21 -17.22 17.89
N LEU A 15 -7.96 -17.23 19.00
CA LEU A 15 -9.42 -17.01 19.08
C LEU A 15 -9.81 -15.52 18.95
N SER A 16 -11.07 -15.29 18.57
CA SER A 16 -11.69 -13.99 18.29
C SER A 16 -11.53 -12.94 19.40
N LEU A 17 -11.00 -11.77 19.05
CA LEU A 17 -10.98 -10.58 19.93
C LEU A 17 -12.35 -9.89 19.96
N GLN A 18 -13.28 -10.36 20.80
CA GLN A 18 -14.48 -9.59 21.13
C GLN A 18 -14.11 -8.32 21.94
N PRO A 19 -14.88 -7.21 21.82
CA PRO A 19 -14.66 -6.02 22.64
C PRO A 19 -14.88 -6.29 24.11
N LEU A 20 -13.93 -5.83 24.93
CA LEU A 20 -14.24 -5.37 26.27
C LEU A 20 -15.33 -4.28 26.15
N LYS A 21 -16.52 -4.54 26.70
CA LYS A 21 -17.53 -3.50 26.91
C LYS A 21 -16.98 -2.50 27.92
N SER A 22 -17.03 -1.22 27.55
CA SER A 22 -16.73 -0.10 28.42
C SER A 22 -17.72 -0.04 29.58
N SER A 23 -17.18 0.24 30.77
CA SER A 23 -17.90 0.54 32.00
C SER A 23 -18.90 1.68 31.80
N SER A 24 -20.17 1.44 32.15
CA SER A 24 -21.12 2.49 32.55
C SER A 24 -21.54 2.28 33.99
N LEU A 25 -21.26 3.28 34.83
CA LEU A 25 -21.74 3.43 36.20
C LEU A 25 -23.11 4.14 36.21
N LYS A 26 -23.82 3.97 37.35
CA LYS A 26 -25.16 4.47 37.78
C LYS A 26 -26.29 3.45 37.54
N SER A 27 -27.22 3.14 38.45
CA SER A 27 -27.59 3.59 39.81
C SER A 27 -28.61 2.54 40.32
N GLY A 28 -28.53 1.95 41.52
CA GLY A 28 -29.14 2.45 42.77
C GLY A 28 -30.24 1.50 43.30
N ASN A 29 -30.11 1.08 44.58
CA ASN A 29 -31.11 0.51 45.53
C ASN A 29 -31.73 -0.88 45.22
N THR A 30 -31.93 -1.85 46.14
CA THR A 30 -32.02 -1.88 47.63
C THR A 30 -31.99 -3.34 48.18
N SER A 31 -31.74 -3.47 49.51
CA SER A 31 -32.01 -4.60 50.45
C SER A 31 -31.26 -5.95 50.24
N SER A 32 -30.21 -6.26 51.01
CA SER A 32 -30.15 -6.81 52.39
C SER A 32 -30.35 -8.33 52.49
N HIS A 33 -29.27 -9.09 52.67
CA HIS A 33 -29.07 -9.93 53.87
C HIS A 33 -27.67 -10.56 53.92
N ILE A 34 -27.15 -10.55 55.14
CA ILE A 34 -25.85 -11.02 55.62
C ILE A 34 -25.76 -12.54 55.56
N LYS A 35 -24.62 -13.09 55.09
CA LYS A 35 -23.82 -14.11 55.82
C LYS A 35 -22.48 -14.41 55.15
N THR A 36 -21.43 -14.19 55.92
CA THR A 36 -20.01 -14.45 55.67
C THR A 36 -19.61 -15.90 55.99
N ARG A 37 -18.63 -16.39 55.21
CA ARG A 37 -17.73 -17.57 55.40
C ARG A 37 -18.41 -18.95 55.29
N SER A 38 -17.84 -19.98 54.66
CA SER A 38 -16.48 -20.26 54.20
C SER A 38 -16.49 -21.39 53.15
N SER A 39 -15.63 -21.24 52.15
CA SER A 39 -14.93 -22.24 51.31
C SER A 39 -15.38 -23.72 51.27
N ILE A 40 -15.33 -24.24 50.04
CA ILE A 40 -15.38 -25.63 49.56
C ILE A 40 -16.77 -26.02 49.02
N ASN A 41 -16.97 -25.82 47.71
CA ASN A 41 -17.45 -26.89 46.83
C ASN A 41 -17.38 -26.51 45.34
N GLN A 42 -16.67 -27.37 44.61
CA GLN A 42 -16.90 -27.85 43.25
C GLN A 42 -17.63 -26.92 42.26
N ARG A 43 -16.88 -26.48 41.23
CA ARG A 43 -17.44 -26.39 39.87
C ARG A 43 -16.65 -27.30 38.95
N GLN A 44 -17.29 -28.41 38.59
CA GLN A 44 -16.96 -29.22 37.43
C GLN A 44 -16.80 -28.32 36.21
N SER A 45 -15.60 -28.27 35.64
CA SER A 45 -15.42 -27.84 34.26
C SER A 45 -15.80 -29.02 33.36
N HIS A 46 -16.87 -28.87 32.59
CA HIS A 46 -17.14 -29.71 31.43
C HIS A 46 -15.94 -29.63 30.46
N LEU A 47 -15.06 -30.63 30.50
CA LEU A 47 -14.12 -30.96 29.43
C LEU A 47 -14.43 -32.39 29.00
N SER A 48 -15.51 -32.55 28.26
CA SER A 48 -15.78 -33.75 27.46
C SER A 48 -15.47 -33.42 26.01
N GLY A 49 -14.19 -33.48 25.65
CA GLY A 49 -13.70 -33.45 24.28
C GLY A 49 -12.55 -34.43 24.18
N ASN A 50 -12.51 -35.23 23.11
CA ASN A 50 -11.44 -36.18 22.88
C ASN A 50 -10.10 -35.40 22.78
N PRO A 51 -9.06 -35.70 23.58
CA PRO A 51 -7.78 -34.99 23.50
C PRO A 51 -7.06 -35.15 22.13
N TYR A 52 -7.57 -36.05 21.28
CA TYR A 52 -7.11 -36.28 19.91
C TYR A 52 -8.02 -35.66 18.84
N GLU A 53 -9.08 -34.93 19.20
CA GLU A 53 -9.85 -34.12 18.27
C GLU A 53 -9.15 -32.78 18.05
N ILE A 54 -8.43 -32.66 16.94
CA ILE A 54 -7.94 -31.36 16.49
C ILE A 54 -9.15 -30.54 16.01
N PRO A 55 -9.35 -29.31 16.51
CA PRO A 55 -10.40 -28.42 16.02
C PRO A 55 -10.29 -28.21 14.51
N ALA A 56 -11.44 -28.16 13.83
CA ALA A 56 -11.51 -27.79 12.42
C ALA A 56 -10.78 -26.45 12.20
N LYS A 57 -9.95 -26.36 11.15
CA LYS A 57 -9.09 -25.20 10.87
C LYS A 57 -9.93 -23.97 10.49
N THR A 58 -10.28 -23.14 11.47
CA THR A 58 -11.02 -21.88 11.28
C THR A 58 -10.15 -20.62 11.40
N ASN A 59 -8.96 -20.73 12.02
CA ASN A 59 -8.06 -19.61 12.33
C ASN A 59 -6.63 -19.88 11.82
N LEU A 60 -5.75 -18.88 11.96
CA LEU A 60 -4.31 -19.03 11.75
C LEU A 60 -3.74 -19.96 12.83
N ARG A 61 -3.05 -21.01 12.40
CA ARG A 61 -2.44 -22.01 13.28
C ARG A 61 -0.93 -21.91 13.25
N ILE A 62 -0.34 -21.64 14.40
CA ILE A 62 1.11 -21.53 14.56
C ILE A 62 1.63 -22.72 15.36
N MET A 63 2.61 -23.42 14.81
CA MET A 63 3.34 -24.49 15.49
C MET A 63 4.71 -23.98 15.95
N THR A 64 5.03 -24.17 17.23
CA THR A 64 6.37 -23.92 17.77
C THR A 64 7.02 -25.24 18.16
N ILE A 65 8.25 -25.46 17.70
CA ILE A 65 8.93 -26.74 17.82
C ILE A 65 10.40 -26.55 18.17
N ASN A 66 10.92 -27.36 19.08
CA ASN A 66 12.36 -27.48 19.30
C ASN A 66 12.80 -28.83 18.74
N CYS A 67 13.59 -28.80 17.67
CA CYS A 67 13.91 -29.99 16.89
C CYS A 67 14.96 -30.86 17.60
N ARG A 68 16.01 -30.25 18.17
CA ARG A 68 17.22 -30.94 18.64
C ARG A 68 17.73 -31.92 17.57
N SER A 69 18.08 -31.39 16.40
CA SER A 69 18.26 -32.10 15.12
C SER A 69 16.95 -32.38 14.38
N ILE A 70 16.73 -31.67 13.26
CA ILE A 70 15.61 -31.94 12.36
C ILE A 70 15.89 -33.10 11.40
N ARG A 71 17.18 -33.35 11.06
CA ARG A 71 17.57 -34.41 10.12
C ARG A 71 17.16 -35.80 10.61
N ASP A 72 17.36 -36.05 11.90
CA ASP A 72 17.07 -37.37 12.50
C ASP A 72 15.58 -37.58 12.80
N LYS A 73 14.78 -36.51 12.70
CA LYS A 73 13.36 -36.52 13.11
C LYS A 73 12.41 -36.06 12.00
N ARG A 74 12.85 -36.20 10.75
CA ARG A 74 12.07 -35.79 9.56
C ARG A 74 10.66 -36.38 9.56
N HIS A 75 10.53 -37.69 9.77
CA HIS A 75 9.23 -38.37 9.73
C HIS A 75 8.29 -37.88 10.84
N GLU A 76 8.80 -37.65 12.06
CA GLU A 76 8.02 -37.08 13.17
C GLU A 76 7.56 -35.66 12.83
N PHE A 77 8.44 -34.86 12.22
CA PHE A 77 8.15 -33.51 11.78
C PHE A 77 7.09 -33.47 10.66
N GLU A 78 7.25 -34.27 9.59
CA GLU A 78 6.28 -34.38 8.50
C GLU A 78 4.91 -34.86 9.00
N THR A 79 4.90 -35.84 9.92
CA THR A 79 3.66 -36.32 10.55
C THR A 79 2.97 -35.20 11.34
N ALA A 80 3.75 -34.40 12.09
CA ALA A 80 3.22 -33.25 12.82
C ALA A 80 2.63 -32.20 11.88
N LEU A 81 3.28 -31.92 10.74
CA LEU A 81 2.74 -30.99 9.74
C LEU A 81 1.47 -31.53 9.08
N TYR A 82 1.44 -32.81 8.73
CA TYR A 82 0.27 -33.45 8.11
C TYR A 82 -0.95 -33.45 9.04
N TYR A 83 -0.73 -33.80 10.31
CA TYR A 83 -1.79 -33.91 11.31
C TYR A 83 -2.25 -32.54 11.79
N LEU A 84 -1.33 -31.67 12.19
CA LEU A 84 -1.67 -30.36 12.76
C LEU A 84 -2.01 -29.32 11.69
N LYS A 85 -1.58 -29.48 10.43
CA LYS A 85 -1.79 -28.53 9.32
C LYS A 85 -1.49 -27.06 9.68
N PRO A 86 -0.34 -26.76 10.29
CA PRO A 86 -0.03 -25.39 10.72
C PRO A 86 0.15 -24.47 9.51
N ASP A 87 -0.33 -23.24 9.62
CA ASP A 87 -0.10 -22.18 8.63
C ASP A 87 1.35 -21.65 8.73
N ILE A 88 1.89 -21.61 9.95
CA ILE A 88 3.24 -21.14 10.23
C ILE A 88 3.92 -22.09 11.21
N VAL A 89 5.20 -22.39 10.97
CA VAL A 89 6.03 -23.23 11.83
C VAL A 89 7.26 -22.44 12.25
N TYR A 90 7.51 -22.40 13.55
CA TYR A 90 8.73 -21.85 14.13
C TYR A 90 9.53 -22.95 14.77
N ALA A 91 10.76 -23.12 14.33
CA ALA A 91 11.64 -24.18 14.81
C ALA A 91 12.96 -23.64 15.34
N THR A 92 13.40 -24.23 16.44
CA THR A 92 14.68 -23.96 17.10
C THR A 92 15.50 -25.24 17.19
N GLU A 93 16.82 -25.11 17.35
CA GLU A 93 17.75 -26.25 17.44
C GLU A 93 17.66 -27.15 16.20
N SER A 94 17.66 -26.54 15.01
CA SER A 94 17.59 -27.25 13.72
C SER A 94 18.81 -28.14 13.50
N TRP A 95 19.99 -27.68 13.95
CA TRP A 95 21.31 -28.28 13.76
C TRP A 95 21.67 -28.48 12.29
N LEU A 96 21.06 -27.69 11.40
CA LEU A 96 21.44 -27.58 10.00
C LEU A 96 22.64 -26.66 9.83
N LYS A 97 23.34 -26.75 8.69
CA LYS A 97 24.60 -26.03 8.46
C LYS A 97 24.50 -25.09 7.26
N GLY A 98 25.18 -23.95 7.38
CA GLY A 98 25.71 -23.23 6.22
C GLY A 98 24.74 -22.33 5.45
N ILE A 99 23.60 -21.92 6.03
CA ILE A 99 22.68 -20.96 5.40
C ILE A 99 22.43 -19.78 6.32
N LYS A 100 22.69 -18.58 5.80
CA LYS A 100 22.29 -17.31 6.40
C LYS A 100 21.07 -16.75 5.66
N PRO A 101 20.30 -15.85 6.29
CA PRO A 101 19.20 -15.18 5.61
C PRO A 101 19.66 -14.49 4.32
N GLY A 102 18.76 -14.35 3.33
CA GLY A 102 19.09 -13.82 2.01
C GLY A 102 20.02 -14.70 1.14
N SER A 103 20.55 -15.82 1.67
CA SER A 103 21.38 -16.76 0.90
C SER A 103 20.52 -17.89 0.33
N ASN A 104 20.62 -18.14 -0.98
CA ASN A 104 20.02 -19.34 -1.56
C ASN A 104 20.72 -20.60 -0.99
N PRO A 105 19.97 -21.61 -0.54
CA PRO A 105 20.55 -22.87 -0.07
C PRO A 105 21.31 -23.54 -1.20
N THR A 106 22.64 -23.59 -1.12
CA THR A 106 23.45 -24.09 -2.24
C THR A 106 23.87 -25.56 -2.12
N LYS A 107 23.76 -26.23 -0.96
CA LYS A 107 24.27 -27.62 -0.81
C LYS A 107 23.54 -28.60 0.12
N ASP A 108 22.37 -28.26 0.67
CA ASP A 108 21.53 -29.23 1.39
C ASP A 108 20.21 -29.42 0.60
N ALA A 109 19.79 -30.66 0.36
CA ALA A 109 18.54 -30.95 -0.35
C ALA A 109 17.34 -30.49 0.50
N ILE A 110 16.91 -29.24 0.28
CA ILE A 110 15.77 -28.60 0.96
C ILE A 110 14.52 -29.49 0.89
N SER A 111 14.30 -30.12 -0.26
CA SER A 111 13.20 -31.05 -0.54
C SER A 111 13.21 -32.29 0.36
N ASP A 112 14.37 -32.64 0.91
CA ASP A 112 14.56 -33.87 1.68
C ASP A 112 14.35 -33.63 3.19
N ILE A 113 14.08 -32.40 3.60
CA ILE A 113 13.88 -32.05 5.01
C ILE A 113 12.60 -31.25 5.19
N PHE A 114 12.30 -30.34 4.26
CA PHE A 114 11.16 -29.45 4.33
C PHE A 114 10.16 -29.73 3.20
N PRO A 115 8.85 -29.77 3.50
CA PRO A 115 7.84 -30.04 2.49
C PRO A 115 7.66 -28.84 1.54
N SER A 116 7.37 -29.13 0.28
CA SER A 116 7.35 -28.16 -0.83
C SER A 116 6.20 -27.15 -0.79
N ASN A 117 5.21 -27.36 0.07
CA ASN A 117 4.04 -26.49 0.24
C ASN A 117 4.28 -25.30 1.19
N TYR A 118 5.51 -25.13 1.71
CA TYR A 118 5.90 -23.98 2.52
C TYR A 118 6.97 -23.11 1.83
N ASN A 119 6.91 -21.82 2.07
CA ASN A 119 8.04 -20.89 1.96
C ASN A 119 8.97 -21.11 3.16
N ILE A 120 10.28 -21.17 2.90
CA ILE A 120 11.28 -21.63 3.87
C ILE A 120 12.25 -20.50 4.15
N TYR A 121 12.49 -20.27 5.43
CA TYR A 121 13.35 -19.21 5.91
C TYR A 121 14.27 -19.73 7.00
N ARG A 122 15.58 -19.51 6.88
CA ARG A 122 16.60 -20.17 7.70
C ARG A 122 17.68 -19.21 8.17
N ASN A 123 18.13 -19.42 9.40
CA ASN A 123 19.37 -18.85 9.93
C ASN A 123 20.11 -19.95 10.70
N ASP A 124 21.07 -20.57 10.03
CA ASP A 124 21.84 -21.69 10.55
C ASP A 124 23.13 -21.20 11.20
N ARG A 125 23.62 -22.01 12.15
CA ARG A 125 24.94 -21.82 12.77
C ARG A 125 26.00 -22.64 12.03
N GLY A 126 27.26 -22.23 12.17
CA GLY A 126 28.42 -22.95 11.64
C GLY A 126 28.98 -24.03 12.59
N THR A 127 28.47 -24.14 13.83
CA THR A 127 28.98 -25.01 14.89
C THR A 127 28.06 -26.20 15.20
N LEU A 128 28.49 -27.12 16.09
CA LEU A 128 27.67 -28.22 16.59
C LEU A 128 26.57 -27.69 17.55
N GLY A 129 25.38 -27.41 17.01
CA GLY A 129 24.19 -27.02 17.79
C GLY A 129 23.58 -25.67 17.39
N GLY A 130 22.31 -25.44 17.75
CA GLY A 130 21.55 -24.23 17.43
C GLY A 130 20.96 -24.18 16.01
N GLY A 131 20.67 -22.97 15.54
CA GLY A 131 20.02 -22.72 14.24
C GLY A 131 18.50 -22.73 14.33
N VAL A 132 17.88 -21.88 13.50
CA VAL A 132 16.43 -21.63 13.49
C VAL A 132 15.87 -21.63 12.09
N PHE A 133 14.60 -22.02 11.96
CA PHE A 133 13.87 -21.88 10.70
C PHE A 133 12.40 -21.50 10.92
N VAL A 134 11.84 -20.82 9.92
CA VAL A 134 10.42 -20.49 9.82
C VAL A 134 9.88 -21.09 8.53
N LEU A 135 8.76 -21.80 8.63
CA LEU A 135 7.99 -22.24 7.48
C LEU A 135 6.68 -21.46 7.44
N VAL A 136 6.34 -20.92 6.27
CA VAL A 136 5.05 -20.25 6.04
C VAL A 136 4.34 -20.95 4.89
N GLU A 137 3.09 -21.40 5.07
CA GLU A 137 2.34 -22.08 4.02
C GLU A 137 2.29 -21.20 2.76
N LYS A 138 2.58 -21.75 1.58
CA LYS A 138 2.73 -20.98 0.32
C LYS A 138 1.50 -20.15 -0.07
N LEU A 139 0.33 -20.51 0.46
CA LEU A 139 -0.91 -19.75 0.29
C LEU A 139 -0.92 -18.42 1.08
N ILE A 140 0.07 -18.19 1.93
CA ILE A 140 0.28 -16.98 2.71
C ILE A 140 1.45 -16.21 2.12
N THR A 141 1.21 -14.96 1.73
CA THR A 141 2.26 -14.11 1.17
C THR A 141 3.25 -13.75 2.27
N SER A 142 4.51 -14.13 2.09
CA SER A 142 5.58 -13.86 3.03
C SER A 142 6.82 -13.32 2.32
N VAL A 143 7.44 -12.27 2.89
CA VAL A 143 8.65 -11.62 2.35
C VAL A 143 9.69 -11.52 3.46
N ASP A 144 10.94 -11.83 3.14
CA ASP A 144 12.11 -11.66 4.02
C ASP A 144 12.37 -10.16 4.29
N GLN A 145 12.94 -9.82 5.45
CA GLN A 145 13.34 -8.45 5.80
C GLN A 145 14.80 -8.45 6.24
N PRO A 146 15.76 -8.45 5.29
CA PRO A 146 17.17 -8.63 5.60
C PRO A 146 17.77 -7.50 6.45
N SER A 147 17.17 -6.31 6.43
CA SER A 147 17.61 -5.12 7.16
C SER A 147 17.40 -5.17 8.68
N LEU A 148 16.69 -6.18 9.18
CA LEU A 148 16.37 -6.36 10.60
C LEU A 148 17.06 -7.58 11.21
N ILE A 149 18.16 -8.01 10.59
CA ILE A 149 18.93 -9.17 11.02
C ILE A 149 20.11 -8.68 11.84
N THR A 150 20.24 -9.17 13.07
CA THR A 150 21.44 -8.95 13.89
C THR A 150 22.38 -10.16 13.81
N ASP A 151 23.65 -9.99 14.19
CA ASP A 151 24.63 -11.08 14.27
C ASP A 151 24.31 -12.12 15.37
N GLY A 152 23.34 -11.82 16.25
CA GLY A 152 22.80 -12.73 17.25
C GLY A 152 21.67 -13.62 16.71
N GLU A 153 21.18 -14.56 17.51
CA GLU A 153 19.91 -15.30 17.22
C GLU A 153 18.67 -14.41 17.31
N ILE A 154 18.82 -13.11 17.07
CA ILE A 154 17.86 -12.08 17.41
C ILE A 154 17.43 -11.43 16.10
N GLU A 155 16.12 -11.58 15.87
CA GLU A 155 15.31 -10.95 14.83
C GLU A 155 15.32 -11.63 13.45
N TRP A 156 14.16 -12.21 13.16
CA TRP A 156 13.71 -12.52 11.82
C TRP A 156 12.27 -12.01 11.69
N MET A 157 12.04 -11.11 10.75
CA MET A 157 10.71 -10.57 10.44
C MET A 157 10.24 -11.11 9.10
N ALA A 158 9.23 -11.96 9.14
CA ALA A 158 8.43 -12.25 7.96
C ALA A 158 7.19 -11.35 8.00
N ASN A 159 6.98 -10.55 6.95
CA ASN A 159 5.68 -9.91 6.74
C ASN A 159 4.70 -10.99 6.29
N ILE A 160 3.80 -11.41 7.17
CA ILE A 160 2.84 -12.48 6.87
C ILE A 160 1.51 -11.83 6.48
N ARG A 161 1.16 -11.91 5.20
CA ARG A 161 -0.13 -11.43 4.67
C ARG A 161 -1.03 -12.62 4.34
N ARG A 162 -2.14 -12.74 5.09
CA ARG A 162 -3.27 -13.62 4.74
C ARG A 162 -4.49 -12.74 4.50
N SER A 163 -4.80 -12.47 3.23
CA SER A 163 -5.89 -11.55 2.84
C SER A 163 -5.76 -10.15 3.48
N LYS A 164 -6.86 -9.55 3.96
CA LYS A 164 -6.99 -8.17 4.50
C LYS A 164 -6.20 -7.86 5.80
N TYR A 165 -5.31 -8.75 6.25
CA TYR A 165 -4.52 -8.53 7.46
C TYR A 165 -3.03 -8.66 7.15
N SER A 166 -2.28 -7.58 7.37
CA SER A 166 -0.83 -7.65 7.53
C SER A 166 -0.53 -7.96 8.98
N ILE A 167 0.17 -9.06 9.20
CA ILE A 167 0.72 -9.40 10.51
C ILE A 167 2.23 -9.32 10.38
N GLN A 168 2.83 -8.39 11.10
CA GLN A 168 4.27 -8.44 11.34
C GLN A 168 4.51 -9.41 12.48
N VAL A 169 5.18 -10.52 12.16
CA VAL A 169 5.57 -11.49 13.17
C VAL A 169 7.09 -11.44 13.28
N GLY A 170 7.56 -10.84 14.37
CA GLY A 170 8.97 -10.79 14.75
C GLY A 170 9.19 -11.54 16.06
N PHE A 171 10.36 -12.18 16.22
CA PHE A 171 10.72 -12.89 17.45
C PHE A 171 12.14 -12.57 17.91
N VAL A 172 12.28 -12.47 19.22
CA VAL A 172 13.54 -12.27 19.94
C VAL A 172 13.85 -13.57 20.71
N LEU A 173 14.99 -14.20 20.43
CA LEU A 173 15.54 -15.28 21.25
C LEU A 173 16.52 -14.71 22.27
N LEU A 174 16.13 -14.73 23.54
CA LEU A 174 17.05 -14.61 24.67
C LEU A 174 17.14 -15.98 25.34
N THR A 175 18.23 -16.69 25.10
CA THR A 175 18.71 -17.85 25.87
C THR A 175 17.66 -18.93 26.21
N LEU A 176 17.65 -20.00 25.40
CA LEU A 176 17.09 -21.34 25.68
C LEU A 176 15.60 -21.48 26.07
N PHE A 177 14.85 -20.39 26.19
CA PHE A 177 13.40 -20.43 26.35
C PHE A 177 12.71 -19.40 25.44
N LEU A 178 11.60 -19.81 24.83
CA LEU A 178 10.72 -18.94 24.05
C LEU A 178 10.03 -17.97 25.03
N ILE A 179 10.53 -16.74 25.16
CA ILE A 179 10.04 -15.78 26.17
C ILE A 179 8.84 -14.97 25.64
N SER A 180 8.70 -14.74 24.33
CA SER A 180 7.61 -13.89 23.82
C SER A 180 7.38 -13.99 22.32
N LEU A 181 6.14 -14.32 21.93
CA LEU A 181 5.57 -14.10 20.60
C LEU A 181 5.09 -12.64 20.55
N PHE A 182 5.73 -11.78 19.75
CA PHE A 182 5.20 -10.46 19.46
C PHE A 182 4.37 -10.53 18.18
N VAL A 183 3.06 -10.70 18.33
CA VAL A 183 2.12 -10.37 17.26
C VAL A 183 1.87 -8.87 17.34
N TYR A 184 2.60 -8.09 16.54
CA TYR A 184 2.21 -6.71 16.33
C TYR A 184 0.96 -6.69 15.46
N LYS A 185 -0.18 -6.39 16.10
CA LYS A 185 -1.33 -5.90 15.38
C LYS A 185 -0.95 -4.53 14.83
N VAL A 186 -0.63 -4.46 13.54
CA VAL A 186 -0.80 -3.19 12.82
C VAL A 186 -2.27 -2.83 12.98
N SER A 187 -2.53 -1.61 13.48
CA SER A 187 -3.84 -1.14 13.95
C SER A 187 -5.02 -1.66 13.13
N PRO A 188 -6.13 -2.07 13.79
CA PRO A 188 -7.30 -2.58 13.09
C PRO A 188 -7.87 -1.51 12.16
N GLY A 189 -8.03 -1.83 10.88
CA GLY A 189 -9.23 -1.40 10.18
C GLY A 189 -10.43 -1.76 11.05
N LEU A 190 -11.20 -0.74 11.44
CA LEU A 190 -12.27 -0.79 12.43
C LEU A 190 -13.22 -2.00 12.24
N ARG A 191 -13.75 -2.51 13.35
CA ARG A 191 -14.71 -3.63 13.39
C ARG A 191 -15.81 -3.54 12.33
N ARG A 192 -15.98 -4.64 11.60
CA ARG A 192 -17.15 -4.97 10.77
C ARG A 192 -18.41 -5.05 11.62
N SER A 193 -19.29 -4.06 11.50
CA SER A 193 -20.74 -4.29 11.56
C SER A 193 -21.22 -4.47 10.12
N GLY A 194 -21.63 -5.70 9.77
CA GLY A 194 -22.29 -6.14 8.54
C GLY A 194 -22.51 -5.13 7.42
N ARG A 195 -21.47 -4.77 6.66
CA ARG A 195 -21.61 -4.24 5.30
C ARG A 195 -20.59 -4.88 4.36
N SER A 196 -21.11 -5.38 3.25
CA SER A 196 -20.37 -5.75 2.04
C SER A 196 -19.49 -4.58 1.59
N TYR A 197 -18.17 -4.68 1.78
CA TYR A 197 -17.19 -3.76 1.18
C TYR A 197 -15.84 -4.48 0.99
N ASP A 198 -15.69 -5.14 -0.16
CA ASP A 198 -14.38 -5.38 -0.78
C ASP A 198 -14.03 -4.26 -1.78
N ASP A 199 -15.00 -3.42 -2.14
CA ASP A 199 -14.82 -2.28 -3.05
C ASP A 199 -14.08 -1.10 -2.38
N PRO A 200 -13.15 -0.45 -3.11
CA PRO A 200 -12.49 0.76 -2.63
C PRO A 200 -13.50 1.84 -2.24
N ALA A 201 -13.13 2.71 -1.30
CA ALA A 201 -13.88 3.93 -1.06
C ALA A 201 -13.73 4.83 -2.29
N ILE A 202 -14.81 5.03 -3.03
CA ILE A 202 -14.84 5.89 -4.21
C ILE A 202 -15.90 6.95 -4.03
N TYR A 203 -15.52 8.20 -4.28
CA TYR A 203 -16.36 9.37 -4.12
C TYR A 203 -16.50 10.14 -5.44
N THR A 204 -17.68 10.71 -5.64
CA THR A 204 -17.95 11.68 -6.69
C THR A 204 -18.56 12.94 -6.06
N PHE A 205 -18.05 14.11 -6.43
CA PHE A 205 -18.59 15.40 -6.04
C PHE A 205 -19.75 15.80 -6.95
N ASN A 206 -20.82 16.33 -6.37
CA ASN A 206 -22.03 16.79 -7.08
C ASN A 206 -22.35 18.27 -6.79
N ASP A 207 -21.33 19.13 -6.77
CA ASP A 207 -21.41 20.57 -6.48
C ASP A 207 -21.70 20.94 -5.01
N VAL A 208 -22.20 20.00 -4.21
CA VAL A 208 -22.57 20.23 -2.81
C VAL A 208 -21.82 19.30 -1.85
N ALA A 209 -21.69 18.02 -2.18
CA ALA A 209 -21.10 17.05 -1.27
C ALA A 209 -20.44 15.87 -2.00
N TRP A 210 -19.59 15.16 -1.27
CA TRP A 210 -19.03 13.89 -1.71
C TRP A 210 -20.04 12.77 -1.52
N ASN A 211 -20.37 12.08 -2.62
CA ASN A 211 -21.25 10.92 -2.61
C ASN A 211 -20.42 9.67 -2.88
N ARG A 212 -20.56 8.66 -2.03
CA ARG A 212 -19.88 7.37 -2.25
C ARG A 212 -20.57 6.64 -3.40
N ASN A 213 -19.88 6.45 -4.53
CA ASN A 213 -20.44 5.84 -5.73
C ASN A 213 -19.55 4.72 -6.26
N ALA A 214 -19.78 3.49 -5.78
CA ALA A 214 -19.04 2.31 -6.24
C ALA A 214 -19.35 1.91 -7.69
N THR A 215 -20.39 2.48 -8.32
CA THR A 215 -20.85 2.08 -9.65
C THR A 215 -19.80 2.33 -10.73
N VAL A 216 -18.95 3.34 -10.58
CA VAL A 216 -17.84 3.60 -11.52
C VAL A 216 -16.83 2.44 -11.49
N CYS A 217 -16.59 1.84 -10.32
CA CYS A 217 -15.77 0.63 -10.19
C CYS A 217 -16.51 -0.66 -10.62
N LYS A 218 -17.85 -0.64 -10.74
CA LYS A 218 -18.64 -1.84 -11.08
C LYS A 218 -18.59 -2.14 -12.57
N MET A 219 -18.15 -3.34 -12.87
CA MET A 219 -17.98 -3.92 -14.20
C MET A 219 -19.32 -4.37 -14.85
N GLU A 220 -20.50 -3.90 -14.41
CA GLU A 220 -21.80 -4.49 -14.84
C GLU A 220 -22.09 -4.38 -16.36
N LYS A 221 -21.32 -3.58 -17.12
CA LYS A 221 -21.32 -3.59 -18.60
C LYS A 221 -20.31 -4.54 -19.26
N ILE A 222 -19.52 -5.31 -18.50
CA ILE A 222 -18.47 -6.20 -19.02
C ILE A 222 -18.92 -7.67 -19.12
N HIS A 223 -19.89 -8.12 -18.33
CA HIS A 223 -20.47 -9.46 -18.52
C HIS A 223 -21.48 -9.58 -19.67
N GLN A 224 -22.00 -8.46 -20.18
CA GLN A 224 -22.84 -8.45 -21.38
C GLN A 224 -22.06 -8.23 -22.68
N LEU A 225 -20.79 -7.83 -22.60
CA LEU A 225 -19.85 -7.89 -23.72
C LEU A 225 -19.35 -9.32 -23.85
N LYS A 226 -20.16 -10.16 -24.49
CA LYS A 226 -19.80 -11.51 -24.91
C LYS A 226 -18.41 -11.47 -25.59
N SER A 227 -17.44 -12.12 -24.95
CA SER A 227 -16.13 -12.52 -25.48
C SER A 227 -15.24 -11.43 -26.11
N LYS A 228 -14.32 -10.80 -25.34
CA LYS A 228 -12.87 -10.64 -25.69
C LYS A 228 -12.05 -9.61 -24.88
N HIS A 229 -12.58 -8.80 -23.97
CA HIS A 229 -11.77 -7.77 -23.30
C HIS A 229 -11.80 -7.90 -21.77
N TYR A 230 -11.07 -8.90 -21.24
CA TYR A 230 -10.57 -8.80 -19.87
C TYR A 230 -9.51 -7.70 -19.86
N PHE A 231 -9.52 -6.81 -18.87
CA PHE A 231 -8.41 -5.87 -18.65
C PHE A 231 -7.10 -6.64 -18.70
N GLN A 232 -6.15 -6.12 -19.48
CA GLN A 232 -4.84 -6.72 -19.55
C GLN A 232 -4.14 -6.53 -18.21
N LYS A 233 -3.21 -7.44 -17.90
CA LYS A 233 -2.47 -7.42 -16.64
C LYS A 233 -1.04 -6.99 -16.91
N GLY A 234 -0.61 -5.95 -16.21
CA GLY A 234 0.78 -5.48 -16.17
C GLY A 234 1.34 -5.62 -14.76
N VAL A 235 2.66 -5.63 -14.60
CA VAL A 235 3.28 -5.70 -13.27
C VAL A 235 4.25 -4.55 -13.12
N ILE A 236 4.21 -3.86 -11.99
CA ILE A 236 5.27 -2.92 -11.61
C ILE A 236 6.17 -3.59 -10.58
N LYS A 237 7.48 -3.51 -10.81
CA LYS A 237 8.48 -3.89 -9.81
C LYS A 237 8.69 -2.72 -8.86
N SER A 238 8.47 -2.96 -7.57
CA SER A 238 8.84 -2.03 -6.50
C SER A 238 9.75 -2.74 -5.51
N ASP A 239 10.50 -1.97 -4.71
CA ASP A 239 11.29 -2.50 -3.59
C ASP A 239 10.43 -3.24 -2.54
N TYR A 240 9.12 -2.97 -2.54
CA TYR A 240 8.11 -3.55 -1.66
C TYR A 240 7.39 -4.76 -2.27
N GLY A 241 7.88 -5.24 -3.41
CA GLY A 241 7.35 -6.41 -4.12
C GLY A 241 6.71 -6.06 -5.46
N LYS A 242 6.12 -7.09 -6.08
CA LYS A 242 5.40 -6.97 -7.35
C LYS A 242 4.00 -6.42 -7.09
N ILE A 243 3.64 -5.36 -7.80
CA ILE A 243 2.30 -4.78 -7.78
C ILE A 243 1.61 -5.14 -9.08
N GLN A 244 0.43 -5.73 -8.97
CA GLN A 244 -0.36 -6.12 -10.12
C GLN A 244 -1.19 -4.92 -10.59
N LEU A 245 -1.05 -4.52 -11.84
CA LEU A 245 -1.90 -3.49 -12.45
C LEU A 245 -2.82 -4.13 -13.47
N TYR A 246 -4.04 -3.61 -13.52
CA TYR A 246 -4.88 -3.71 -14.70
C TYR A 246 -4.56 -2.51 -15.61
N ILE A 247 -4.24 -2.79 -16.86
CA ILE A 247 -3.73 -1.82 -17.82
C ILE A 247 -4.65 -1.73 -19.04
N ASN A 248 -4.62 -0.58 -19.73
CA ASN A 248 -5.26 -0.40 -21.02
C ASN A 248 -4.57 -1.29 -22.09
N ASP A 249 -5.06 -1.30 -23.33
CA ASP A 249 -4.43 -2.09 -24.39
C ASP A 249 -2.99 -1.59 -24.67
N PRO A 250 -1.93 -2.37 -24.39
CA PRO A 250 -0.54 -1.98 -24.63
C PRO A 250 -0.23 -1.61 -26.08
N LYS A 251 -1.06 -2.05 -27.03
CA LYS A 251 -0.90 -1.68 -28.44
C LYS A 251 -1.31 -0.24 -28.70
N GLU A 252 -2.24 0.30 -27.94
CA GLU A 252 -2.82 1.63 -28.16
C GLU A 252 -2.33 2.66 -27.14
N ASP A 253 -2.04 2.23 -25.90
CA ASP A 253 -1.72 3.07 -24.74
C ASP A 253 -0.25 2.95 -24.32
N ILE A 254 0.50 4.06 -24.36
CA ILE A 254 1.95 4.10 -24.15
C ILE A 254 2.35 3.74 -22.73
N VAL A 255 1.58 4.20 -21.74
CA VAL A 255 1.85 3.92 -20.32
C VAL A 255 1.65 2.42 -20.07
N SER A 256 0.54 1.88 -20.56
CA SER A 256 0.26 0.45 -20.47
C SER A 256 1.28 -0.39 -21.22
N ARG A 257 1.79 0.09 -22.36
CA ARG A 257 2.87 -0.56 -23.12
C ARG A 257 4.14 -0.69 -22.32
N ASP A 258 4.61 0.41 -21.73
CA ASP A 258 5.86 0.41 -20.96
C ASP A 258 5.73 -0.45 -19.69
N ILE A 259 4.57 -0.43 -19.03
CA ILE A 259 4.29 -1.34 -17.92
C ILE A 259 4.31 -2.81 -18.39
N TYR A 260 3.69 -3.12 -19.52
CA TYR A 260 3.63 -4.47 -20.05
C TYR A 260 5.01 -5.00 -20.48
N ASP A 261 5.77 -4.20 -21.23
CA ASP A 261 7.05 -4.60 -21.82
C ASP A 261 8.20 -4.52 -20.82
N LYS A 262 8.23 -3.47 -19.98
CA LYS A 262 9.38 -3.11 -19.15
C LYS A 262 9.12 -3.28 -17.65
N ASN A 263 7.87 -3.49 -17.23
CA ASN A 263 7.45 -3.55 -15.82
C ASN A 263 7.78 -2.28 -15.01
N VAL A 264 7.85 -1.13 -15.68
CA VAL A 264 8.21 0.15 -15.08
C VAL A 264 7.51 1.28 -15.83
N TRP A 265 7.10 2.31 -15.09
CA TRP A 265 6.67 3.59 -15.62
C TRP A 265 7.21 4.68 -14.69
N GLU A 266 7.95 5.63 -15.25
CA GLU A 266 8.49 6.81 -14.57
C GLU A 266 9.05 6.53 -13.15
N PRO A 267 10.07 5.65 -13.04
CA PRO A 267 10.59 5.23 -11.74
C PRO A 267 11.16 6.41 -10.92
N TRP A 268 11.60 7.47 -11.59
CA TRP A 268 12.05 8.69 -10.94
C TRP A 268 10.94 9.35 -10.11
N GLY A 269 9.69 9.34 -10.57
CA GLY A 269 8.59 10.02 -9.87
C GLY A 269 8.30 9.38 -8.51
N ILE A 270 8.16 8.05 -8.49
CA ILE A 270 7.95 7.33 -7.22
C ILE A 270 9.17 7.41 -6.31
N ASN A 271 10.39 7.25 -6.85
CA ASN A 271 11.61 7.32 -6.07
C ASN A 271 11.72 8.65 -5.35
N THR A 272 11.42 9.73 -6.06
CA THR A 272 11.60 11.04 -5.47
C THR A 272 10.53 11.36 -4.45
N ILE A 273 9.25 11.07 -4.71
CA ILE A 273 8.20 11.18 -3.68
C ILE A 273 8.62 10.39 -2.44
N TYR A 274 9.13 9.17 -2.62
CA TYR A 274 9.59 8.32 -1.52
C TYR A 274 10.75 8.93 -0.73
N LYS A 275 11.75 9.56 -1.37
CA LYS A 275 12.85 10.25 -0.68
C LYS A 275 12.36 11.22 0.39
N TYR A 276 11.27 11.93 0.11
CA TYR A 276 10.72 12.91 1.05
C TYR A 276 9.83 12.27 2.11
N ILE A 277 8.89 11.42 1.70
CA ILE A 277 7.91 10.89 2.66
C ILE A 277 8.48 9.79 3.57
N ARG A 278 9.60 9.14 3.22
CA ARG A 278 10.16 8.00 3.98
C ARG A 278 10.47 8.31 5.44
N HIS A 279 10.80 9.57 5.76
CA HIS A 279 11.20 9.99 7.10
C HIS A 279 10.01 10.21 8.05
N ASP A 280 8.79 10.40 7.53
CA ASP A 280 7.59 10.59 8.33
C ASP A 280 6.48 9.65 7.83
N PRO A 281 6.26 8.48 8.49
CA PRO A 281 5.24 7.51 8.09
C PRO A 281 3.80 8.04 8.22
N SER A 282 3.58 9.17 8.90
CA SER A 282 2.25 9.77 9.08
C SER A 282 1.76 10.57 7.88
N ILE A 283 2.66 10.91 6.95
CA ILE A 283 2.33 11.63 5.71
C ILE A 283 1.45 10.74 4.81
N GLY A 284 0.23 11.20 4.56
CA GLY A 284 -0.63 10.70 3.49
C GLY A 284 -0.31 11.38 2.16
N VAL A 285 -0.80 10.81 1.05
CA VAL A 285 -0.55 11.36 -0.29
C VAL A 285 -1.86 11.65 -1.01
N ILE A 286 -1.93 12.80 -1.69
CA ILE A 286 -2.97 13.09 -2.67
C ILE A 286 -2.34 12.95 -4.05
N ASP A 287 -2.74 11.94 -4.81
CA ASP A 287 -2.28 11.63 -6.17
C ASP A 287 -3.29 12.19 -7.17
N MET A 288 -3.02 13.39 -7.68
CA MET A 288 -3.82 14.09 -8.69
C MET A 288 -3.39 13.64 -10.09
N GLY A 289 -4.36 13.16 -10.87
CA GLY A 289 -4.08 12.46 -12.13
C GLY A 289 -3.52 11.07 -11.87
N ALA A 290 -4.22 10.30 -11.04
CA ALA A 290 -3.78 8.97 -10.63
C ALA A 290 -3.75 7.97 -11.80
N ASN A 291 -4.47 8.24 -12.89
CA ASN A 291 -4.50 7.41 -14.09
C ASN A 291 -4.89 5.97 -13.71
N ILE A 292 -4.19 4.96 -14.25
CA ILE A 292 -4.38 3.54 -13.89
C ILE A 292 -3.77 3.15 -12.53
N GLY A 293 -3.24 4.10 -11.75
CA GLY A 293 -2.82 3.90 -10.37
C GLY A 293 -1.34 3.60 -10.15
N VAL A 294 -0.47 3.91 -11.10
CA VAL A 294 0.98 3.59 -11.03
C VAL A 294 1.61 4.09 -9.72
N ILE A 295 1.41 5.36 -9.39
CA ILE A 295 2.00 5.99 -8.19
C ILE A 295 1.19 5.62 -6.95
N ALA A 296 -0.14 5.79 -6.98
CA ALA A 296 -1.03 5.43 -5.86
C ALA A 296 -0.82 4.01 -5.31
N LEU A 297 -0.73 2.99 -6.18
CA LEU A 297 -0.56 1.59 -5.75
C LEU A 297 0.83 1.35 -5.15
N GLN A 298 1.88 2.00 -5.66
CA GLN A 298 3.22 1.92 -5.08
C GLN A 298 3.28 2.58 -3.70
N LEU A 299 2.68 3.75 -3.54
CA LEU A 299 2.61 4.40 -2.23
C LEU A 299 1.78 3.58 -1.22
N ALA A 300 0.70 2.95 -1.67
CA ALA A 300 -0.08 2.04 -0.82
C ALA A 300 0.68 0.77 -0.44
N SER A 301 1.53 0.22 -1.32
CA SER A 301 2.38 -0.93 -1.00
C SER A 301 3.38 -0.61 0.11
N MET A 302 3.82 0.65 0.21
CA MET A 302 4.63 1.22 1.29
C MET A 302 3.84 1.52 2.57
N GLY A 303 2.55 1.19 2.61
CA GLY A 303 1.68 1.39 3.78
C GLY A 303 1.08 2.80 3.89
N ARG A 304 1.27 3.68 2.90
CA ARG A 304 0.72 5.04 2.92
C ARG A 304 -0.80 5.04 2.77
N LYS A 305 -1.45 6.09 3.27
CA LYS A 305 -2.83 6.42 2.91
C LYS A 305 -2.80 7.33 1.69
N VAL A 306 -3.60 7.01 0.68
CA VAL A 306 -3.61 7.73 -0.60
C VAL A 306 -5.04 8.15 -0.93
N ILE A 307 -5.21 9.40 -1.34
CA ILE A 307 -6.39 9.88 -2.07
C ILE A 307 -5.98 9.95 -3.55
N ALA A 308 -6.44 9.01 -4.36
CA ALA A 308 -6.14 8.89 -5.78
C ALA A 308 -7.27 9.52 -6.60
N ILE A 309 -6.96 10.53 -7.40
CA ILE A 309 -7.94 11.36 -8.10
C ILE A 309 -7.78 11.10 -9.59
N GLU A 310 -8.81 10.50 -10.19
CA GLU A 310 -8.83 10.13 -11.61
C GLU A 310 -10.21 10.44 -12.21
N PRO A 311 -10.29 11.34 -13.20
CA PRO A 311 -11.58 11.81 -13.70
C PRO A 311 -12.18 10.89 -14.76
N THR A 312 -11.40 10.07 -15.46
CA THR A 312 -11.91 9.26 -16.57
C THR A 312 -12.46 7.93 -16.08
N PRO A 313 -13.65 7.49 -16.55
CA PRO A 313 -14.22 6.22 -16.13
C PRO A 313 -13.32 5.02 -16.47
N GLN A 314 -12.65 5.07 -17.62
CA GLN A 314 -11.76 4.02 -18.11
C GLN A 314 -10.59 3.81 -17.14
N ASN A 315 -9.80 4.84 -16.83
CA ASN A 315 -8.65 4.70 -15.93
C ASN A 315 -9.11 4.43 -14.49
N THR A 316 -10.23 5.04 -14.05
CA THR A 316 -10.81 4.76 -12.73
C THR A 316 -11.16 3.28 -12.55
N GLN A 317 -11.70 2.63 -13.57
CA GLN A 317 -12.01 1.19 -13.51
C GLN A 317 -10.74 0.33 -13.36
N HIS A 318 -9.69 0.64 -14.11
CA HIS A 318 -8.39 -0.03 -13.99
C HIS A 318 -7.77 0.18 -12.61
N LEU A 319 -7.83 1.42 -12.10
CA LEU A 319 -7.40 1.77 -10.75
C LEU A 319 -8.18 0.97 -9.69
N CYS A 320 -9.52 0.96 -9.74
CA CYS A 320 -10.34 0.20 -8.79
C CYS A 320 -10.01 -1.30 -8.82
N ALA A 321 -9.91 -1.89 -10.01
CA ALA A 321 -9.58 -3.30 -10.17
C ALA A 321 -8.19 -3.62 -9.59
N SER A 322 -7.21 -2.73 -9.82
CA SER A 322 -5.86 -2.88 -9.29
C SER A 322 -5.82 -2.74 -7.78
N ILE A 323 -6.59 -1.81 -7.20
CA ILE A 323 -6.73 -1.67 -5.74
C ILE A 323 -7.24 -2.97 -5.11
N ILE A 324 -8.27 -3.57 -5.70
CA ILE A 324 -8.88 -4.81 -5.20
C ILE A 324 -7.89 -5.98 -5.30
N GLU A 325 -7.25 -6.16 -6.46
CA GLU A 325 -6.30 -7.26 -6.70
C GLU A 325 -5.12 -7.26 -5.72
N ASN A 326 -4.64 -6.06 -5.34
CA ASN A 326 -3.53 -5.94 -4.38
C ASN A 326 -4.00 -5.84 -2.92
N GLY A 327 -5.30 -5.82 -2.65
CA GLY A 327 -5.85 -5.67 -1.29
C GLY A 327 -5.63 -4.30 -0.66
N PHE A 328 -5.56 -3.24 -1.47
CA PHE A 328 -5.29 -1.87 -1.02
C PHE A 328 -6.54 -1.03 -0.73
N SER A 329 -7.74 -1.63 -0.68
CA SER A 329 -9.01 -0.91 -0.45
C SER A 329 -9.05 -0.10 0.86
N ASP A 330 -8.27 -0.50 1.87
CA ASP A 330 -8.16 0.25 3.13
C ASP A 330 -7.11 1.38 3.07
N HIS A 331 -6.24 1.39 2.05
CA HIS A 331 -5.15 2.35 1.89
C HIS A 331 -5.46 3.43 0.86
N ILE A 332 -6.25 3.11 -0.17
CA ILE A 332 -6.53 4.02 -1.28
C ILE A 332 -8.01 4.41 -1.27
N THR A 333 -8.25 5.71 -1.24
CA THR A 333 -9.55 6.33 -1.51
C THR A 333 -9.53 6.92 -2.92
N VAL A 334 -10.50 6.57 -3.74
CA VAL A 334 -10.64 7.06 -5.11
C VAL A 334 -11.56 8.27 -5.14
N VAL A 335 -11.17 9.32 -5.85
CA VAL A 335 -12.02 10.46 -6.18
C VAL A 335 -12.20 10.47 -7.69
N HIS A 336 -13.43 10.28 -8.14
CA HIS A 336 -13.79 10.23 -9.55
C HIS A 336 -14.36 11.57 -10.02
N ASN A 337 -13.48 12.56 -10.08
CA ASN A 337 -13.78 13.91 -10.54
C ASN A 337 -12.53 14.50 -11.20
N ALA A 338 -12.74 15.41 -12.14
CA ALA A 338 -11.68 16.32 -12.55
C ALA A 338 -11.41 17.33 -11.43
N LEU A 339 -10.25 17.97 -11.46
CA LEU A 339 -9.95 19.11 -10.60
C LEU A 339 -9.89 20.38 -11.44
N SER A 340 -10.46 21.46 -10.91
CA SER A 340 -10.50 22.77 -11.55
C SER A 340 -10.57 23.88 -10.51
N ASN A 341 -10.56 25.12 -10.98
CA ASN A 341 -10.73 26.33 -10.17
C ASN A 341 -12.21 26.60 -9.83
N ASP A 342 -13.14 25.97 -10.53
CA ASP A 342 -14.58 25.99 -10.28
C ASP A 342 -15.22 24.60 -10.37
N HIS A 343 -16.53 24.53 -10.15
CA HIS A 343 -17.32 23.29 -10.19
C HIS A 343 -17.94 23.01 -11.57
N LYS A 344 -17.55 23.76 -12.62
CA LYS A 344 -18.11 23.55 -13.95
C LYS A 344 -17.52 22.30 -14.59
N ASP A 345 -18.32 21.68 -15.43
CA ASP A 345 -17.88 20.51 -16.19
C ASP A 345 -16.72 20.90 -17.11
N VAL A 346 -15.64 20.12 -17.07
CA VAL A 346 -14.48 20.35 -17.91
C VAL A 346 -14.53 19.45 -19.15
N PRO A 347 -14.27 19.99 -20.35
CA PRO A 347 -14.10 19.17 -21.54
C PRO A 347 -12.76 18.43 -21.45
N PHE A 348 -12.80 17.11 -21.59
CA PHE A 348 -11.63 16.24 -21.48
C PHE A 348 -11.47 15.43 -22.77
N ALA A 349 -10.28 15.47 -23.36
CA ALA A 349 -9.98 14.86 -24.64
C ALA A 349 -8.84 13.85 -24.51
N PHE A 350 -8.73 12.98 -25.51
CA PHE A 350 -7.62 12.03 -25.65
C PHE A 350 -6.92 12.27 -26.99
N PRO A 351 -5.58 12.16 -27.05
CA PRO A 351 -4.84 12.49 -28.26
C PRO A 351 -5.18 11.57 -29.44
N LYS A 352 -5.55 10.32 -29.15
CA LYS A 352 -6.08 9.36 -30.13
C LYS A 352 -6.95 8.33 -29.43
N LYS A 353 -7.72 7.58 -30.21
CA LYS A 353 -8.52 6.46 -29.70
C LYS A 353 -7.61 5.42 -29.02
N GLY A 354 -7.96 5.02 -27.80
CA GLY A 354 -7.24 3.97 -27.06
C GLY A 354 -6.07 4.45 -26.20
N GLU A 355 -5.62 5.70 -26.39
CA GLU A 355 -4.54 6.33 -25.61
C GLU A 355 -5.14 7.08 -24.41
N TYR A 356 -5.62 6.31 -23.42
CA TYR A 356 -6.35 6.86 -22.28
C TYR A 356 -5.44 7.45 -21.21
N ALA A 357 -4.17 7.04 -21.19
CA ALA A 357 -3.22 7.50 -20.20
C ALA A 357 -2.68 8.92 -20.46
N LEU A 358 -2.90 9.47 -21.65
CA LEU A 358 -2.44 10.81 -22.06
C LEU A 358 -3.62 11.78 -22.25
N GLY A 359 -4.73 11.53 -21.55
CA GLY A 359 -5.90 12.40 -21.61
C GLY A 359 -5.65 13.74 -20.93
N PHE A 360 -6.28 14.80 -21.42
CA PHE A 360 -6.07 16.17 -20.94
C PHE A 360 -7.36 17.00 -21.02
N VAL A 361 -7.40 18.12 -20.29
CA VAL A 361 -8.52 19.08 -20.36
C VAL A 361 -8.38 19.94 -21.62
N GLU A 362 -9.40 19.96 -22.48
CA GLU A 362 -9.44 20.77 -23.70
C GLU A 362 -9.68 22.24 -23.34
N GLN A 363 -8.65 23.06 -23.42
CA GLN A 363 -8.77 24.51 -23.24
C GLN A 363 -9.17 25.16 -24.56
N GLY A 364 -10.17 26.05 -24.53
CA GLY A 364 -10.81 26.57 -25.74
C GLY A 364 -9.88 27.41 -26.63
N LYS A 365 -10.15 27.45 -27.94
CA LYS A 365 -9.39 28.22 -28.95
C LYS A 365 -9.25 29.73 -28.68
N GLN A 366 -10.02 30.27 -27.74
CA GLN A 366 -10.06 31.71 -27.44
C GLN A 366 -9.10 32.12 -26.32
N GLU A 367 -8.52 31.19 -25.59
CA GLU A 367 -7.52 31.55 -24.59
C GLU A 367 -6.17 31.74 -25.29
N LYS A 368 -5.59 32.94 -25.15
CA LYS A 368 -4.15 33.18 -25.36
C LYS A 368 -3.35 32.52 -24.22
N ASP A 369 -3.70 31.28 -23.87
CA ASP A 369 -3.02 30.56 -22.82
C ASP A 369 -1.77 29.92 -23.44
N ASP A 370 -0.62 30.30 -22.91
CA ASP A 370 0.68 29.82 -23.37
C ASP A 370 0.80 28.30 -23.17
N VAL A 371 0.07 27.72 -22.20
CA VAL A 371 0.00 26.26 -21.98
C VAL A 371 -0.62 25.55 -23.18
N VAL A 372 -1.74 26.07 -23.70
CA VAL A 372 -2.41 25.50 -24.89
C VAL A 372 -1.49 25.51 -26.09
N GLN A 373 -0.67 26.56 -26.22
CA GLN A 373 0.30 26.64 -27.29
C GLN A 373 1.41 25.61 -27.13
N GLU A 374 1.95 25.40 -25.93
CA GLU A 374 2.94 24.35 -25.66
C GLU A 374 2.37 22.95 -25.91
N MET A 375 1.15 22.65 -25.43
CA MET A 375 0.49 21.39 -25.72
C MET A 375 0.25 21.19 -27.23
N SER A 376 -0.20 22.24 -27.93
CA SER A 376 -0.45 22.18 -29.37
C SER A 376 0.83 21.94 -30.18
N LYS A 377 1.99 22.45 -29.74
CA LYS A 377 3.30 22.17 -30.38
C LYS A 377 3.69 20.70 -30.28
N LEU A 378 3.46 20.08 -29.13
CA LEU A 378 3.91 18.73 -28.84
C LEU A 378 3.06 17.68 -29.50
N TRP A 379 1.76 17.91 -29.46
CA TRP A 379 0.81 16.87 -29.77
C TRP A 379 0.13 17.17 -31.15
N GLY A 380 0.05 18.43 -31.60
CA GLY A 380 -0.69 18.85 -32.82
C GLY A 380 -2.04 19.55 -32.54
N ASN A 381 -2.93 19.65 -33.54
CA ASN A 381 -4.28 20.22 -33.33
C ASN A 381 -5.25 19.15 -32.77
N PHE A 382 -5.61 19.27 -31.50
CA PHE A 382 -6.47 18.31 -30.78
C PHE A 382 -7.97 18.50 -30.91
N TYR A 383 -8.36 19.62 -31.50
CA TYR A 383 -9.76 20.02 -31.54
C TYR A 383 -10.62 18.99 -32.27
N ASN A 384 -11.74 18.58 -31.63
CA ASN A 384 -12.85 17.81 -32.21
C ASN A 384 -12.70 16.29 -32.43
N LYS A 385 -11.92 15.55 -31.63
CA LYS A 385 -12.02 14.07 -31.65
C LYS A 385 -12.22 13.48 -30.25
N ASN A 386 -13.49 13.22 -29.90
CA ASN A 386 -13.94 12.47 -28.72
C ASN A 386 -13.75 13.16 -27.35
N THR A 387 -14.16 14.43 -27.25
CA THR A 387 -14.25 15.13 -25.96
C THR A 387 -15.40 14.58 -25.11
N ILE A 388 -15.13 14.29 -23.83
CA ILE A 388 -16.14 13.96 -22.81
C ILE A 388 -16.22 15.09 -21.79
N LEU A 389 -17.40 15.34 -21.23
CA LEU A 389 -17.57 16.32 -20.14
C LEU A 389 -17.42 15.62 -18.80
N LEU A 390 -16.50 16.10 -17.96
CA LEU A 390 -16.21 15.53 -16.65
C LEU A 390 -16.58 16.52 -15.55
N LYS A 391 -17.24 16.03 -14.50
CA LYS A 391 -17.56 16.84 -13.32
C LYS A 391 -16.28 17.27 -12.61
N ALA A 392 -16.11 18.57 -12.41
CA ALA A 392 -14.97 19.10 -11.68
C ALA A 392 -15.28 19.35 -10.20
N ALA A 393 -14.28 19.13 -9.36
CA ALA A 393 -14.24 19.57 -7.97
C ALA A 393 -13.07 20.55 -7.80
N LYS A 394 -13.12 21.38 -6.76
CA LYS A 394 -11.94 22.14 -6.31
C LYS A 394 -11.10 21.26 -5.40
N LEU A 395 -9.80 21.52 -5.36
CA LEU A 395 -8.92 20.79 -4.44
C LEU A 395 -9.31 21.04 -2.97
N ASP A 396 -9.81 22.23 -2.64
CA ASP A 396 -10.37 22.56 -1.31
C ASP A 396 -11.52 21.63 -0.89
N ASP A 397 -12.31 21.09 -1.83
CA ASP A 397 -13.47 20.26 -1.49
C ASP A 397 -13.03 18.95 -0.82
N ILE A 398 -11.81 18.47 -1.12
CA ILE A 398 -11.22 17.25 -0.53
C ILE A 398 -11.11 17.39 0.98
N MET A 399 -10.96 18.61 1.51
CA MET A 399 -10.87 18.84 2.95
C MET A 399 -12.10 18.35 3.72
N THR A 400 -13.24 18.22 3.04
CA THR A 400 -14.48 17.74 3.65
C THR A 400 -14.54 16.22 3.77
N LEU A 401 -13.72 15.47 3.00
CA LEU A 401 -13.62 14.01 3.07
C LEU A 401 -13.10 13.55 4.43
N ARG A 402 -13.66 12.45 4.92
CA ARG A 402 -13.26 11.85 6.20
C ARG A 402 -11.82 11.35 6.14
N GLU A 403 -11.44 10.78 5.00
CA GLU A 403 -10.14 10.17 4.76
C GLU A 403 -9.04 11.24 4.76
N PHE A 404 -9.29 12.42 4.19
CA PHE A 404 -8.40 13.58 4.29
C PHE A 404 -8.28 14.08 5.74
N LYS A 405 -9.41 14.21 6.45
CA LYS A 405 -9.39 14.67 7.85
C LYS A 405 -8.54 13.77 8.76
N ALA A 406 -8.47 12.47 8.45
CA ALA A 406 -7.66 11.50 9.18
C ALA A 406 -6.16 11.59 8.88
N MET A 407 -5.74 12.29 7.82
CA MET A 407 -4.32 12.52 7.51
C MET A 407 -3.82 13.74 8.29
N PRO A 408 -2.81 13.60 9.17
CA PRO A 408 -2.24 14.75 9.89
C PRO A 408 -1.46 15.67 8.95
N LYS A 409 -0.73 15.08 8.00
CA LYS A 409 0.10 15.73 6.99
C LYS A 409 -0.17 15.11 5.62
N VAL A 410 -0.05 15.91 4.57
CA VAL A 410 -0.26 15.47 3.19
C VAL A 410 0.87 15.92 2.27
N PHE A 411 1.31 15.01 1.41
CA PHE A 411 2.15 15.30 0.26
C PHE A 411 1.29 15.29 -0.99
N LEU A 412 1.49 16.25 -1.88
CA LEU A 412 0.73 16.39 -3.12
C LEU A 412 1.57 15.89 -4.30
N LYS A 413 1.08 14.93 -5.06
CA LYS A 413 1.57 14.66 -6.42
C LYS A 413 0.52 15.18 -7.41
N ILE A 414 0.94 15.93 -8.41
CA ILE A 414 0.06 16.45 -9.45
C ILE A 414 0.69 16.28 -10.83
N ASP A 415 -0.08 15.63 -11.70
CA ASP A 415 0.23 15.37 -13.10
C ASP A 415 -1.13 15.30 -13.80
N VAL A 416 -1.66 16.47 -14.15
CA VAL A 416 -2.98 16.64 -14.78
C VAL A 416 -2.84 17.24 -16.18
N GLN A 417 -1.67 17.04 -16.80
CA GLN A 417 -1.37 17.31 -18.20
C GLN A 417 -1.61 18.78 -18.60
N GLY A 418 -1.06 19.72 -17.82
CA GLY A 418 -1.07 21.17 -18.11
C GLY A 418 -2.15 21.97 -17.37
N PHE A 419 -3.08 21.28 -16.70
CA PHE A 419 -4.17 21.91 -15.95
C PHE A 419 -3.81 22.25 -14.49
N GLU A 420 -2.55 22.08 -14.08
CA GLU A 420 -2.08 22.17 -12.69
C GLU A 420 -2.43 23.54 -12.08
N HIS A 421 -2.19 24.63 -12.82
CA HIS A 421 -2.46 25.99 -12.35
C HIS A 421 -3.94 26.21 -11.98
N LYS A 422 -4.89 25.64 -12.73
CA LYS A 422 -6.32 25.70 -12.41
C LYS A 422 -6.67 24.88 -11.19
N VAL A 423 -6.01 23.75 -10.97
CA VAL A 423 -6.17 22.97 -9.74
C VAL A 423 -5.73 23.79 -8.52
N PHE A 424 -4.59 24.48 -8.59
CA PHE A 424 -4.08 25.30 -7.49
C PHE A 424 -4.86 26.60 -7.26
N GLU A 425 -5.46 27.21 -8.30
CA GLU A 425 -6.47 28.27 -8.12
C GLU A 425 -7.65 27.83 -7.23
N GLY A 426 -7.94 26.53 -7.17
CA GLY A 426 -8.98 25.93 -6.31
C GLY A 426 -8.49 25.34 -4.98
N ALA A 427 -7.27 25.67 -4.52
CA ALA A 427 -6.61 25.01 -3.39
C ALA A 427 -6.29 25.91 -2.17
N GLU A 428 -6.78 27.15 -2.18
CA GLU A 428 -6.41 28.18 -1.19
C GLU A 428 -6.62 27.72 0.26
N LYS A 429 -7.77 27.12 0.59
CA LYS A 429 -8.05 26.66 1.97
C LYS A 429 -7.21 25.46 2.36
N LEU A 430 -6.86 24.59 1.40
CA LEU A 430 -5.99 23.45 1.65
C LEU A 430 -4.62 23.91 2.15
N PHE A 431 -4.02 24.90 1.51
CA PHE A 431 -2.71 25.44 1.92
C PHE A 431 -2.81 26.18 3.25
N GLN A 432 -3.86 26.97 3.47
CA GLN A 432 -4.14 27.63 4.76
C GLN A 432 -4.35 26.64 5.92
N SER A 433 -4.63 25.35 5.65
CA SER A 433 -4.79 24.34 6.69
C SER A 433 -3.48 23.93 7.38
N GLY A 434 -2.32 24.25 6.78
CA GLY A 434 -1.00 23.86 7.28
C GLY A 434 -0.71 22.36 7.20
N LYS A 435 -1.56 21.56 6.51
CA LYS A 435 -1.35 20.11 6.37
C LYS A 435 -0.41 19.74 5.23
N VAL A 436 -0.25 20.59 4.22
CA VAL A 436 0.57 20.30 3.04
C VAL A 436 2.04 20.39 3.44
N THR A 437 2.82 19.35 3.17
CA THR A 437 4.25 19.30 3.54
C THR A 437 5.19 19.32 2.34
N GLY A 438 4.67 19.01 1.14
CA GLY A 438 5.45 19.03 -0.08
C GLY A 438 4.58 18.77 -1.30
N ILE A 439 5.10 19.19 -2.46
CA ILE A 439 4.44 19.09 -3.76
C ILE A 439 5.42 18.48 -4.75
N TYR A 440 4.94 17.54 -5.56
CA TYR A 440 5.59 17.05 -6.76
C TYR A 440 4.69 17.34 -7.96
N ILE A 441 5.16 18.16 -8.91
CA ILE A 441 4.33 18.73 -9.97
C ILE A 441 4.96 18.49 -11.35
N GLU A 442 4.12 18.11 -12.32
CA GLU A 442 4.46 18.16 -13.75
C GLU A 442 4.63 19.62 -14.19
N TRP A 443 5.89 20.00 -14.37
CA TRP A 443 6.28 21.38 -14.68
C TRP A 443 6.43 21.63 -16.17
N TYR A 444 6.49 20.56 -16.96
CA TYR A 444 6.82 20.63 -18.38
C TYR A 444 5.98 21.65 -19.17
N TYR A 445 4.65 21.67 -18.94
CA TYR A 445 3.70 22.55 -19.60
C TYR A 445 3.68 23.99 -19.05
N HIS A 446 4.37 24.25 -17.93
CA HIS A 446 4.39 25.53 -17.24
C HIS A 446 5.70 26.31 -17.42
N ARG A 447 6.64 25.77 -18.20
CA ARG A 447 7.94 26.42 -18.42
C ARG A 447 7.77 27.72 -19.22
N ASP A 448 8.28 28.80 -18.65
CA ASP A 448 8.26 30.14 -19.24
C ASP A 448 6.85 30.67 -19.62
N THR A 449 5.80 30.07 -19.06
CA THR A 449 4.41 30.49 -19.27
C THR A 449 3.95 31.45 -18.18
N SER A 450 2.86 32.16 -18.46
CA SER A 450 2.13 32.94 -17.44
C SER A 450 1.61 32.08 -16.28
N SER A 451 1.16 30.85 -16.57
CA SER A 451 0.70 29.89 -15.54
C SER A 451 1.84 29.40 -14.65
N GLY A 452 3.06 29.21 -15.18
CA GLY A 452 4.23 28.90 -14.36
C GLY A 452 4.62 30.03 -13.42
N LYS A 453 4.59 31.29 -13.90
CA LYS A 453 4.82 32.46 -13.04
C LYS A 453 3.79 32.56 -11.92
N TYR A 454 2.52 32.30 -12.23
CA TYR A 454 1.44 32.24 -11.25
C TYR A 454 1.70 31.16 -10.20
N LEU A 455 2.04 29.94 -10.61
CA LEU A 455 2.33 28.82 -9.70
C LEU A 455 3.50 29.14 -8.76
N LEU A 456 4.60 29.70 -9.28
CA LEU A 456 5.75 30.09 -8.47
C LEU A 456 5.39 31.16 -7.45
N GLN A 457 4.65 32.18 -7.86
CA GLN A 457 4.17 33.21 -6.95
C GLN A 457 3.29 32.61 -5.85
N LYS A 458 2.35 31.71 -6.21
CA LYS A 458 1.45 31.09 -5.25
C LYS A 458 2.15 30.19 -4.25
N PHE A 459 3.08 29.36 -4.72
CA PHE A 459 3.86 28.52 -3.82
C PHE A 459 4.73 29.35 -2.88
N GLN A 460 5.33 30.44 -3.37
CA GLN A 460 6.04 31.37 -2.51
C GLN A 460 5.12 32.06 -1.48
N GLU A 461 3.90 32.44 -1.85
CA GLU A 461 2.88 32.98 -0.93
C GLU A 461 2.47 31.99 0.16
N TRP A 462 2.62 30.68 -0.09
CA TRP A 462 2.36 29.61 0.87
C TRP A 462 3.64 29.06 1.52
N ASP A 463 4.75 29.79 1.44
CA ASP A 463 6.07 29.47 2.02
C ASP A 463 6.74 28.21 1.44
N PHE A 464 6.42 27.87 0.19
CA PHE A 464 6.99 26.75 -0.56
C PHE A 464 8.03 27.19 -1.59
N GLU A 465 9.22 26.61 -1.51
CA GLU A 465 10.36 26.91 -2.40
C GLU A 465 10.58 25.81 -3.45
N PRO A 466 10.96 26.13 -4.71
CA PRO A 466 11.20 25.15 -5.76
C PRO A 466 12.56 24.43 -5.61
N PHE A 467 12.54 23.12 -5.85
CA PHE A 467 13.71 22.26 -5.90
C PHE A 467 13.65 21.36 -7.14
N TYR A 468 14.83 21.04 -7.66
CA TYR A 468 15.02 20.06 -8.72
C TYR A 468 15.88 18.91 -8.22
N CYS A 469 15.34 17.71 -8.28
CA CYS A 469 16.12 16.51 -8.06
C CYS A 469 16.62 16.05 -9.42
N ASN A 470 17.94 15.99 -9.60
CA ASN A 470 18.55 15.51 -10.85
C ASN A 470 18.49 13.98 -10.90
N ASP A 471 17.26 13.44 -10.83
CA ASP A 471 16.98 12.02 -10.78
C ASP A 471 16.91 11.46 -12.20
N VAL A 472 18.03 11.58 -12.94
CA VAL A 472 18.27 10.76 -14.14
C VAL A 472 18.63 9.34 -13.68
N LEU A 473 17.72 8.70 -12.97
CA LEU A 473 17.94 7.40 -12.36
C LEU A 473 17.05 6.37 -13.07
N LYS A 474 17.72 5.51 -13.85
CA LYS A 474 17.08 4.48 -14.68
C LYS A 474 16.54 3.29 -13.88
N ASP A 475 16.87 3.18 -12.59
CA ASP A 475 16.53 2.04 -11.73
C ASP A 475 16.06 2.47 -10.33
N VAL A 476 15.13 1.69 -9.77
CA VAL A 476 14.51 1.85 -8.44
C VAL A 476 15.56 1.74 -7.30
N SER A 477 16.66 1.01 -7.51
CA SER A 477 17.69 0.73 -6.51
C SER A 477 18.81 1.77 -6.40
N SER A 478 18.60 2.98 -6.91
CA SER A 478 19.64 4.02 -6.98
C SER A 478 19.71 4.85 -5.69
N ASN A 479 20.86 5.49 -5.46
CA ASN A 479 21.22 6.14 -4.19
C ASN A 479 20.22 7.27 -3.84
N LEU A 480 19.23 6.94 -3.01
CA LEU A 480 18.15 7.83 -2.55
C LEU A 480 18.66 9.08 -1.84
N ASP A 481 19.93 9.08 -1.44
CA ASP A 481 20.59 10.16 -0.70
C ASP A 481 21.22 11.23 -1.61
N THR A 482 21.04 11.16 -2.93
CA THR A 482 21.46 12.26 -3.84
C THR A 482 20.64 13.52 -3.54
N PRO A 483 21.27 14.65 -3.16
CA PRO A 483 20.56 15.86 -2.79
C PRO A 483 19.80 16.47 -3.96
N CYS A 484 18.64 17.06 -3.68
CA CYS A 484 17.95 17.92 -4.63
C CYS A 484 18.49 19.34 -4.54
N GLU A 485 18.66 19.99 -5.68
CA GLU A 485 19.22 21.34 -5.78
C GLU A 485 18.10 22.38 -5.69
N ASN A 486 18.31 23.43 -4.91
CA ASN A 486 17.43 24.60 -4.89
C ASN A 486 17.57 25.35 -6.24
N LEU A 487 16.45 25.81 -6.79
CA LEU A 487 16.42 26.43 -8.11
C LEU A 487 16.27 27.95 -8.03
N ASP A 488 17.09 28.66 -8.81
CA ASP A 488 16.90 30.09 -9.03
C ASP A 488 15.64 30.33 -9.88
N VAL A 489 14.63 30.93 -9.26
CA VAL A 489 13.32 31.29 -9.86
C VAL A 489 13.50 32.08 -11.17
N LYS A 490 14.58 32.85 -11.33
CA LYS A 490 14.88 33.61 -12.55
C LYS A 490 15.29 32.75 -13.75
N LYS A 491 15.47 31.43 -13.56
CA LYS A 491 15.90 30.47 -14.59
C LYS A 491 14.86 29.37 -14.87
N SER A 492 13.58 29.65 -14.62
CA SER A 492 12.45 28.69 -14.75
C SER A 492 12.44 27.88 -16.06
N GLY A 493 12.86 28.47 -17.18
CA GLY A 493 12.90 27.81 -18.49
C GLY A 493 13.91 26.69 -18.64
N SER A 494 14.89 26.61 -17.74
CA SER A 494 15.96 25.59 -17.76
C SER A 494 15.68 24.36 -16.89
N TRP A 495 14.56 24.35 -16.18
CA TRP A 495 14.25 23.32 -15.20
C TRP A 495 13.74 22.02 -15.85
N GLY A 496 13.87 20.90 -15.12
CA GLY A 496 13.41 19.59 -15.59
C GLY A 496 11.89 19.47 -15.71
N PRO A 497 11.37 18.34 -16.22
CA PRO A 497 9.94 18.18 -16.52
C PRO A 497 9.08 18.12 -15.27
N MET A 498 9.70 17.86 -14.11
CA MET A 498 9.04 17.77 -12.83
C MET A 498 9.78 18.63 -11.81
N LEU A 499 9.03 19.28 -10.93
CA LEU A 499 9.56 20.08 -9.83
C LEU A 499 9.05 19.58 -8.48
N TYR A 500 9.81 19.96 -7.45
CA TYR A 500 9.41 19.77 -6.08
C TYR A 500 9.27 21.10 -5.37
N PHE A 501 8.37 21.14 -4.40
CA PHE A 501 8.21 22.30 -3.54
C PHE A 501 8.14 21.86 -2.08
N TYR A 502 8.92 22.50 -1.20
CA TYR A 502 8.95 22.24 0.25
C TYR A 502 8.78 23.52 1.04
N LEU A 503 8.20 23.40 2.23
CA LEU A 503 8.19 24.47 3.21
C LEU A 503 9.63 24.90 3.52
N GLU A 504 9.88 26.20 3.56
CA GLU A 504 11.21 26.78 3.83
C GLU A 504 11.83 26.23 5.15
N GLU A 505 11.00 25.95 6.15
CA GLU A 505 11.36 25.42 7.46
C GLU A 505 11.80 23.94 7.47
N ASN A 506 11.55 23.18 6.39
CA ASN A 506 11.99 21.78 6.25
C ASN A 506 13.39 21.65 5.60
N ARG A 507 14.19 22.72 5.63
CA ARG A 507 15.59 22.76 5.16
C ARG A 507 16.54 21.85 5.95
#